data_AF-F0LM60-F1
#
_entry.id   AF-F0LM60-F1
#
_cell.length_a   1.000
_cell.length_b   1.000
_cell.length_c   1.000
_cell.angle_alpha   90.00
_cell.angle_beta   90.00
_cell.angle_gamma   90.00
#
_symmetry.space_group_name_H-M   'P 1'
#
loop_
_entity.id
_entity.type
_entity.pdbx_description
1 polymer ?
#
loop_
_entity_poly.entity_id
_entity_poly.type
_entity_poly.pdbx_seq_one_letter_code
_entity_poly.pdbx_strand_id
1 'polypeptide(L)'
;MDVEKLKELILKAEDIHKNFEKLFLRLYEYAGQNHPERVEEIILKLHELSEEKFEIASQIYRKTASIGGEIERVGKELQKNEHQMKFRLEEIMSLIGHAKESFSEKLKTKASLQRLFQFHRIYDYSVTQSLQRLSAEIEGLVLISEKEKKPPTSIIERLKKIEELEERLTTLTNLVFHLYSHPSWVYKIEESLKEWHSKGLLWVESRNVEQNTGIDREHVAQILDGLTLIGVVEKRKRGGESVYKLRGFGED
;
A
#
# COMPACT_ATOMS: atom_id res chain seq x y z
N MET A 1 1.65 -2.55 -20.66
CA MET A 1 0.95 -1.67 -19.70
C MET A 1 1.39 -0.25 -20.01
N ASP A 2 0.46 0.66 -20.28
CA ASP A 2 0.83 2.01 -20.74
C ASP A 2 0.86 2.98 -19.55
N VAL A 3 1.93 2.85 -18.75
CA VAL A 3 2.21 3.70 -17.58
C VAL A 3 2.32 5.16 -18.01
N GLU A 4 2.86 5.42 -19.21
CA GLU A 4 2.91 6.75 -19.81
C GLU A 4 1.51 7.34 -20.03
N LYS A 5 0.56 6.59 -20.58
CA LYS A 5 -0.84 7.07 -20.66
C LYS A 5 -1.46 7.37 -19.31
N LEU A 6 -1.12 6.64 -18.25
CA LEU A 6 -1.64 6.95 -16.93
C LEU A 6 -1.00 8.22 -16.37
N LYS A 7 0.31 8.41 -16.57
CA LYS A 7 1.04 9.62 -16.23
C LYS A 7 0.48 10.85 -16.94
N GLU A 8 0.22 10.76 -18.24
CA GLU A 8 -0.43 11.81 -19.04
C GLU A 8 -1.80 12.19 -18.47
N LEU A 9 -2.62 11.21 -18.07
CA LEU A 9 -3.92 11.47 -17.48
C LEU A 9 -3.82 12.20 -16.14
N ILE A 10 -2.85 11.84 -15.29
CA ILE A 10 -2.65 12.53 -14.01
C ILE A 10 -2.17 13.96 -14.24
N LEU A 11 -1.20 14.17 -15.13
CA LEU A 11 -0.74 15.53 -15.47
C LEU A 11 -1.88 16.38 -16.01
N LYS A 12 -2.75 15.79 -16.84
CA LYS A 12 -3.96 16.45 -17.33
C LYS A 12 -4.93 16.79 -16.19
N ALA A 13 -5.14 15.87 -15.25
CA ALA A 13 -5.98 16.10 -14.08
C ALA A 13 -5.44 17.22 -13.18
N GLU A 14 -4.12 17.29 -12.97
CA GLU A 14 -3.46 18.36 -12.22
C GLU A 14 -3.64 19.73 -12.88
N ASP A 15 -3.46 19.82 -14.20
CA ASP A 15 -3.63 21.09 -14.92
C ASP A 15 -5.07 21.59 -14.87
N ILE A 16 -6.04 20.69 -15.12
CA ILE A 16 -7.46 21.04 -15.07
C ILE A 16 -7.87 21.40 -13.64
N HIS A 17 -7.35 20.71 -12.62
CA HIS A 17 -7.60 21.09 -11.24
C HIS A 17 -7.09 22.50 -10.93
N LYS A 18 -5.88 22.86 -11.38
CA LYS A 18 -5.36 24.24 -11.22
C LYS A 18 -6.27 25.28 -11.90
N ASN A 19 -6.81 24.96 -13.07
CA ASN A 19 -7.73 25.85 -13.79
C ASN A 19 -9.09 25.97 -13.08
N PHE A 20 -9.59 24.86 -12.54
CA PHE A 20 -10.78 24.82 -11.69
C PHE A 20 -10.60 25.71 -10.46
N GLU A 21 -9.47 25.58 -9.74
CA GLU A 21 -9.16 26.38 -8.56
C GLU A 21 -9.09 27.88 -8.86
N LYS A 22 -8.47 28.28 -9.98
CA LYS A 22 -8.45 29.69 -10.42
C LYS A 22 -9.85 30.24 -10.66
N LEU A 23 -10.76 29.46 -11.24
CA LEU A 23 -12.15 29.87 -11.44
C LEU A 23 -12.94 29.89 -10.12
N PHE A 24 -12.66 28.96 -9.22
CA PHE A 24 -13.30 28.90 -7.91
C PHE A 24 -12.91 30.10 -7.04
N LEU A 25 -11.65 30.55 -7.10
CA LEU A 25 -11.22 31.80 -6.46
C LEU A 25 -12.00 33.03 -6.96
N ARG A 26 -12.25 33.11 -8.27
CA ARG A 26 -13.10 34.18 -8.82
C ARG A 26 -14.54 34.08 -8.32
N LEU A 27 -15.07 32.88 -8.12
CA LEU A 27 -16.40 32.69 -7.54
C LEU A 27 -16.49 33.30 -6.13
N TYR A 28 -15.46 33.12 -5.29
CA TYR A 28 -15.39 33.78 -3.98
C TYR A 28 -15.47 35.31 -4.09
N GLU A 29 -14.71 35.90 -5.00
CA GLU A 29 -14.67 37.35 -5.22
C GLU A 29 -16.04 37.90 -5.63
N TYR A 30 -16.67 37.30 -6.64
CA TYR A 30 -17.95 37.79 -7.16
C TYR A 30 -19.13 37.52 -6.24
N ALA A 31 -19.11 36.42 -5.48
CA ALA A 31 -20.09 36.16 -4.44
C ALA A 31 -19.99 37.19 -3.30
N GLY A 32 -18.78 37.66 -2.96
CA GLY A 32 -18.56 38.71 -1.96
C GLY A 32 -19.00 40.10 -2.42
N GLN A 33 -18.94 40.38 -3.73
CA GLN A 33 -19.26 41.68 -4.33
C GLN A 33 -20.72 41.80 -4.82
N ASN A 34 -21.57 40.79 -4.59
CA ASN A 34 -22.97 40.75 -5.05
C ASN A 34 -23.14 40.95 -6.58
N HIS A 35 -22.34 40.27 -7.40
CA HIS A 35 -22.49 40.25 -8.87
C HIS A 35 -23.17 38.94 -9.35
N PRO A 36 -24.52 38.82 -9.28
CA PRO A 36 -25.21 37.55 -9.50
C PRO A 36 -25.02 36.97 -10.89
N GLU A 37 -24.98 37.80 -11.93
CA GLU A 37 -24.78 37.36 -13.32
C GLU A 37 -23.38 36.75 -13.53
N ARG A 38 -22.36 37.30 -12.86
CA ARG A 38 -20.99 36.75 -12.92
C ARG A 38 -20.84 35.46 -12.12
N VAL A 39 -21.60 35.32 -11.03
CA VAL A 39 -21.67 34.09 -10.24
C VAL A 39 -22.26 32.95 -11.08
N GLU A 40 -23.37 33.22 -11.79
CA GLU A 40 -23.99 32.28 -12.72
C GLU A 40 -23.02 31.83 -13.83
N GLU A 41 -22.36 32.79 -14.49
CA GLU A 41 -21.37 32.49 -15.53
C GLU A 41 -20.22 31.59 -15.03
N ILE A 42 -19.73 31.85 -13.82
CA ILE A 42 -18.61 31.07 -13.27
C ILE A 42 -19.06 29.68 -12.84
N ILE A 43 -20.25 29.55 -12.25
CA ILE A 43 -20.79 28.23 -11.87
C ILE A 43 -20.96 27.35 -13.11
N LEU A 44 -21.44 27.90 -14.24
CA LEU A 44 -21.52 27.17 -15.50
C LEU A 44 -20.14 26.68 -15.97
N LYS A 45 -19.13 27.55 -15.96
CA LYS A 45 -17.75 27.16 -16.34
C LYS A 45 -17.15 26.13 -15.38
N LEU A 46 -17.41 26.26 -14.08
CA LEU A 46 -16.98 25.28 -13.08
C LEU A 46 -17.65 23.93 -13.32
N HIS A 47 -18.93 23.91 -13.68
CA HIS A 47 -19.65 22.68 -14.00
C HIS A 47 -19.05 21.98 -15.24
N GLU A 48 -18.80 22.71 -16.32
CA GLU A 48 -18.12 22.17 -17.52
C GLU A 48 -16.76 21.56 -17.17
N LEU A 49 -15.95 22.26 -16.38
CA LEU A 49 -14.67 21.72 -15.91
C LEU A 49 -14.85 20.51 -15.00
N SER A 50 -15.86 20.51 -14.11
CA SER A 50 -16.12 19.39 -13.21
C SER A 50 -16.50 18.12 -13.96
N GLU A 51 -17.16 18.25 -15.11
CA GLU A 51 -17.51 17.13 -15.97
C GLU A 51 -16.27 16.54 -16.65
N GLU A 52 -15.38 17.40 -17.16
CA GLU A 52 -14.09 16.94 -17.70
C GLU A 52 -13.22 16.29 -16.62
N LYS A 53 -13.17 16.88 -15.41
CA LYS A 53 -12.45 16.33 -14.27
C LYS A 53 -12.96 14.96 -13.86
N PHE A 54 -14.28 14.78 -13.79
CA PHE A 54 -14.90 13.50 -13.46
C PHE A 54 -14.60 12.42 -14.51
N GLU A 55 -14.63 12.77 -15.79
CA GLU A 55 -14.29 11.84 -16.87
C GLU A 55 -12.82 11.40 -16.78
N ILE A 56 -11.89 12.34 -16.58
CA ILE A 56 -10.46 12.02 -16.41
C ILE A 56 -10.23 11.17 -15.16
N ALA A 57 -10.84 11.52 -14.02
CA ALA A 57 -10.73 10.73 -12.80
C ALA A 57 -11.30 9.31 -12.97
N SER A 58 -12.37 9.17 -13.76
CA SER A 58 -12.94 7.86 -14.11
C SER A 58 -11.98 7.03 -14.99
N GLN A 59 -11.29 7.66 -15.92
CA GLN A 59 -10.26 7.00 -16.74
C GLN A 59 -9.04 6.58 -15.91
N ILE A 60 -8.60 7.45 -14.99
CA ILE A 60 -7.55 7.14 -14.01
C ILE A 60 -7.98 5.92 -13.18
N TYR A 61 -9.17 5.96 -12.58
CA TYR A 61 -9.66 4.85 -11.75
C TYR A 61 -9.73 3.53 -12.52
N ARG A 62 -10.26 3.51 -13.75
CA ARG A 62 -10.31 2.29 -14.58
C ARG A 62 -8.92 1.71 -14.84
N LYS A 63 -7.92 2.56 -15.04
CA LYS A 63 -6.53 2.12 -15.24
C LYS A 63 -5.90 1.65 -13.93
N THR A 64 -6.08 2.36 -12.82
CA THR A 64 -5.53 1.96 -11.52
C THR A 64 -6.18 0.69 -10.97
N ALA A 65 -7.47 0.44 -11.29
CA ALA A 65 -8.17 -0.79 -10.91
C ALA A 65 -7.55 -2.05 -11.53
N SER A 66 -6.88 -1.93 -12.68
CA SER A 66 -6.13 -3.06 -13.26
C SER A 66 -4.81 -3.38 -12.53
N ILE A 67 -4.31 -2.45 -11.72
CA ILE A 67 -3.09 -2.60 -10.92
C ILE A 67 -3.43 -3.12 -9.51
N GLY A 68 -4.53 -2.63 -8.94
CA GLY A 68 -5.00 -3.00 -7.61
C GLY A 68 -4.23 -2.35 -6.46
N GLY A 69 -4.62 -2.66 -5.23
CA GLY A 69 -3.92 -2.20 -4.02
C GLY A 69 -4.13 -0.71 -3.74
N GLU A 70 -3.07 -0.02 -3.28
CA GLU A 70 -3.16 1.37 -2.83
C GLU A 70 -3.47 2.33 -3.98
N ILE A 71 -2.89 2.13 -5.17
CA ILE A 71 -3.12 3.01 -6.32
C ILE A 71 -4.58 2.97 -6.80
N GLU A 72 -5.23 1.80 -6.71
CA GLU A 72 -6.67 1.68 -6.98
C GLU A 72 -7.50 2.46 -5.96
N ARG A 73 -7.17 2.32 -4.67
CA ARG A 73 -7.86 3.03 -3.59
C ARG A 73 -7.80 4.54 -3.80
N VAL A 74 -6.62 5.07 -4.10
CA VAL A 74 -6.45 6.51 -4.34
C VAL A 74 -7.18 6.95 -5.62
N GLY A 75 -7.13 6.16 -6.71
CA GLY A 75 -7.88 6.45 -7.93
C GLY A 75 -9.40 6.50 -7.71
N LYS A 76 -9.93 5.60 -6.87
CA LYS A 76 -11.34 5.57 -6.48
C LYS A 76 -11.73 6.77 -5.62
N GLU A 77 -10.87 7.17 -4.69
CA GLU A 77 -11.08 8.37 -3.86
C GLU A 77 -11.11 9.64 -4.71
N LEU A 78 -10.18 9.78 -5.67
CA LEU A 78 -10.18 10.87 -6.63
C LEU A 78 -11.50 10.94 -7.40
N GLN A 79 -11.93 9.83 -8.01
CA GLN A 79 -13.19 9.77 -8.76
C GLN A 79 -14.40 10.15 -7.89
N LYS A 80 -14.45 9.66 -6.65
CA LYS A 80 -15.52 9.97 -5.70
C LYS A 80 -15.58 11.47 -5.38
N ASN A 81 -14.42 12.10 -5.14
CA ASN A 81 -14.34 13.53 -4.85
C ASN A 81 -14.82 14.37 -6.04
N GLU A 82 -14.41 14.01 -7.26
CA GLU A 82 -14.85 14.71 -8.48
C GLU A 82 -16.36 14.57 -8.72
N HIS A 83 -16.91 13.38 -8.49
CA HIS A 83 -18.35 13.15 -8.56
C HIS A 83 -19.12 14.02 -7.55
N GLN A 84 -18.62 14.13 -6.31
CA GLN A 84 -19.25 14.95 -5.29
C GLN A 84 -19.22 16.44 -5.66
N MET A 85 -18.10 16.96 -6.18
CA MET A 85 -18.01 18.35 -6.63
C MET A 85 -18.95 18.64 -7.80
N LYS A 86 -18.99 17.76 -8.81
CA LYS A 86 -19.93 17.87 -9.94
C LYS A 86 -21.36 17.99 -9.45
N PHE A 87 -21.79 17.06 -8.60
CA PHE A 87 -23.15 17.05 -8.04
C PHE A 87 -23.49 18.34 -7.27
N ARG A 88 -22.53 18.89 -6.51
CA ARG A 88 -22.73 20.15 -5.78
C ARG A 88 -22.89 21.35 -6.71
N LEU A 89 -22.17 21.37 -7.84
CA LEU A 89 -22.30 22.41 -8.85
C LEU A 89 -23.65 22.29 -9.59
N GLU A 90 -24.10 21.09 -9.91
CA GLU A 90 -25.43 20.82 -10.49
C GLU A 90 -26.56 21.30 -9.55
N GLU A 91 -26.45 21.01 -8.25
CA GLU A 91 -27.39 21.51 -7.23
C GLU A 91 -27.47 23.05 -7.26
N ILE A 92 -26.33 23.74 -7.36
CA ILE A 92 -26.31 25.21 -7.38
C ILE A 92 -26.83 25.77 -8.70
N MET A 93 -26.50 25.15 -9.83
CA MET A 93 -27.04 25.54 -11.13
C MET A 93 -28.56 25.52 -11.13
N SER A 94 -29.17 24.47 -10.56
CA SER A 94 -30.63 24.37 -10.49
C SER A 94 -31.26 25.51 -9.67
N LEU A 95 -30.56 26.01 -8.64
CA LEU A 95 -31.05 27.08 -7.78
C LEU A 95 -30.83 28.47 -8.38
N ILE A 96 -29.71 28.70 -9.07
CA ILE A 96 -29.38 30.01 -9.65
C ILE A 96 -30.42 30.45 -10.67
N GLY A 97 -30.95 29.52 -11.49
CA GLY A 97 -32.01 29.82 -12.46
C GLY A 97 -33.27 30.39 -11.81
N HIS A 98 -33.62 29.94 -10.61
CA HIS A 98 -34.82 30.35 -9.86
C HIS A 98 -34.56 31.50 -8.87
N ALA A 99 -33.31 31.90 -8.65
CA ALA A 99 -32.93 32.92 -7.67
C ALA A 99 -33.54 34.31 -7.95
N LYS A 100 -34.05 34.56 -9.17
CA LYS A 100 -34.73 35.81 -9.52
C LYS A 100 -36.23 35.81 -9.17
N GLU A 101 -36.81 34.66 -8.84
CA GLU A 101 -38.26 34.48 -8.71
C GLU A 101 -38.80 34.88 -7.32
N SER A 102 -38.02 34.68 -6.24
CA SER A 102 -38.46 35.07 -4.90
C SER A 102 -37.30 35.34 -3.91
N PHE A 103 -37.62 36.04 -2.81
CA PHE A 103 -36.68 36.24 -1.71
C PHE A 103 -36.26 34.92 -1.04
N SER A 104 -37.17 33.93 -0.98
CA SER A 104 -36.89 32.60 -0.46
C SER A 104 -35.84 31.87 -1.30
N GLU A 105 -35.97 31.92 -2.63
CA GLU A 105 -35.01 31.30 -3.55
C GLU A 105 -33.64 31.96 -3.51
N LYS A 106 -33.57 33.29 -3.31
CA LYS A 106 -32.30 34.00 -3.06
C LYS A 106 -31.59 33.49 -1.81
N LEU A 107 -32.32 33.30 -0.72
CA LEU A 107 -31.75 32.79 0.53
C LEU A 107 -31.25 31.35 0.38
N LYS A 108 -32.02 30.48 -0.30
CA LYS A 108 -31.60 29.09 -0.60
C LYS A 108 -30.32 29.06 -1.44
N THR A 109 -30.26 29.87 -2.49
CA THR A 109 -29.07 29.97 -3.37
C THR A 109 -27.84 30.41 -2.58
N LYS A 110 -27.98 31.45 -1.73
CA LYS A 110 -26.89 31.93 -0.87
C LYS A 110 -26.42 30.87 0.12
N ALA A 111 -27.33 30.14 0.74
CA ALA A 111 -27.00 29.04 1.67
C ALA A 111 -26.29 27.89 0.95
N SER A 112 -26.72 27.53 -0.26
CA SER A 112 -26.07 26.50 -1.07
C SER A 112 -24.67 26.92 -1.52
N LEU A 113 -24.46 28.17 -1.94
CA LEU A 113 -23.13 28.71 -2.23
C LEU A 113 -22.20 28.65 -1.00
N GLN A 114 -22.69 29.00 0.18
CA GLN A 114 -21.91 28.87 1.42
C GLN A 114 -21.51 27.41 1.70
N ARG A 115 -22.40 26.45 1.48
CA ARG A 115 -22.08 25.02 1.62
C ARG A 115 -21.05 24.56 0.59
N LEU A 116 -21.13 25.02 -0.66
CA LEU A 116 -20.12 24.76 -1.69
C LEU A 116 -18.75 25.31 -1.27
N PHE A 117 -18.69 26.51 -0.73
CA PHE A 117 -17.44 27.11 -0.23
C PHE A 117 -16.83 26.34 0.94
N GLN A 118 -17.65 25.79 1.83
CA GLN A 118 -17.15 24.95 2.92
C GLN A 118 -16.63 23.61 2.38
N PHE A 119 -17.35 23.01 1.44
CA PHE A 119 -16.97 21.76 0.80
C PHE A 119 -15.67 21.89 -0.01
N HIS A 120 -15.52 22.97 -0.77
CA HIS A 120 -14.36 23.25 -1.61
C HIS A 120 -13.03 23.13 -0.84
N ARG A 121 -12.95 23.67 0.38
CA ARG A 121 -11.74 23.59 1.22
C ARG A 121 -11.28 22.16 1.49
N ILE A 122 -12.22 21.24 1.71
CA ILE A 122 -11.92 19.84 1.99
C ILE A 122 -11.63 19.11 0.67
N TYR A 123 -12.40 19.44 -0.37
CA TYR A 123 -12.26 18.89 -1.70
C TYR A 123 -10.87 19.17 -2.31
N ASP A 124 -10.42 20.43 -2.30
CA ASP A 124 -9.14 20.86 -2.89
C ASP A 124 -7.97 20.09 -2.26
N TYR A 125 -7.94 20.04 -0.93
CA TYR A 125 -6.95 19.25 -0.19
C TYR A 125 -7.00 17.76 -0.58
N SER A 126 -8.19 17.16 -0.63
CA SER A 126 -8.34 15.73 -0.91
C SER A 126 -7.97 15.36 -2.34
N VAL A 127 -8.34 16.20 -3.32
CA VAL A 127 -7.97 16.00 -4.73
C VAL A 127 -6.47 16.21 -4.92
N THR A 128 -5.90 17.29 -4.39
CA THR A 128 -4.46 17.55 -4.44
C THR A 128 -3.67 16.40 -3.82
N GLN A 129 -4.07 15.91 -2.65
CA GLN A 129 -3.41 14.77 -2.00
C GLN A 129 -3.52 13.48 -2.83
N SER A 130 -4.68 13.23 -3.44
CA SER A 130 -4.89 12.07 -4.30
C SER A 130 -4.00 12.12 -5.54
N LEU A 131 -3.93 13.27 -6.21
CA LEU A 131 -3.08 13.48 -7.39
C LEU A 131 -1.58 13.32 -7.03
N GLN A 132 -1.12 13.93 -5.94
CA GLN A 132 0.27 13.79 -5.49
C GLN A 132 0.65 12.32 -5.21
N ARG A 133 -0.23 11.58 -4.54
CA ARG A 133 -0.01 10.15 -4.27
C ARG A 133 0.04 9.34 -5.56
N LEU A 134 -0.90 9.56 -6.48
CA LEU A 134 -0.90 8.87 -7.76
C LEU A 134 0.34 9.20 -8.60
N SER A 135 0.79 10.45 -8.61
CA SER A 135 2.04 10.88 -9.27
C SER A 135 3.25 10.15 -8.69
N ALA A 136 3.37 10.08 -7.35
CA ALA A 136 4.47 9.39 -6.69
C ALA A 136 4.49 7.87 -6.98
N GLU A 137 3.32 7.22 -6.94
CA GLU A 137 3.20 5.79 -7.28
C GLU A 137 3.56 5.52 -8.75
N ILE A 138 3.16 6.41 -9.67
CA ILE A 138 3.53 6.28 -11.07
C ILE A 138 5.01 6.50 -11.31
N GLU A 139 5.63 7.48 -10.67
CA GLU A 139 7.09 7.65 -10.76
C GLU A 139 7.81 6.37 -10.30
N GLY A 140 7.32 5.73 -9.23
CA GLY A 140 7.75 4.40 -8.81
C GLY A 140 7.58 3.34 -9.90
N LEU A 141 6.43 3.29 -10.56
CA LEU A 141 6.13 2.34 -11.64
C LEU A 141 6.92 2.62 -12.93
N VAL A 142 7.17 3.87 -13.30
CA VAL A 142 7.98 4.28 -14.45
C VAL A 142 9.44 3.86 -14.22
N LEU A 143 9.98 4.05 -13.01
CA LEU A 143 11.32 3.56 -12.64
C LEU A 143 11.46 2.04 -12.76
N ILE A 144 10.36 1.31 -12.56
CA ILE A 144 10.28 -0.15 -12.75
C ILE A 144 10.12 -0.50 -14.24
N SER A 145 9.32 0.27 -14.98
CA SER A 145 8.91 -0.01 -16.37
C SER A 145 9.91 0.43 -17.44
N GLU A 146 10.67 1.52 -17.23
CA GLU A 146 11.71 1.97 -18.18
C GLU A 146 12.94 1.05 -18.19
N LYS A 147 13.04 0.11 -17.25
CA LYS A 147 14.11 -0.87 -17.18
C LYS A 147 13.62 -2.27 -17.55
N GLU A 148 13.55 -2.53 -18.85
CA GLU A 148 13.80 -3.87 -19.43
C GLU A 148 15.23 -4.39 -19.13
N LYS A 149 16.04 -3.67 -18.33
CA LYS A 149 17.29 -4.17 -17.76
C LYS A 149 17.21 -4.21 -16.24
N LYS A 150 16.71 -5.35 -15.73
CA LYS A 150 16.79 -5.87 -14.36
C LYS A 150 16.40 -4.88 -13.24
N PRO A 151 15.53 -5.25 -12.28
CA PRO A 151 15.26 -4.41 -11.12
C PRO A 151 16.58 -3.98 -10.46
N PRO A 152 16.69 -2.72 -9.97
CA PRO A 152 17.89 -2.25 -9.28
C PRO A 152 18.35 -3.29 -8.26
N THR A 153 19.65 -3.61 -8.23
CA THR A 153 20.21 -4.66 -7.36
C THR A 153 19.75 -4.48 -5.91
N SER A 154 19.57 -3.24 -5.45
CA SER A 154 19.06 -2.90 -4.12
C SER A 154 17.62 -3.37 -3.84
N ILE A 155 16.75 -3.42 -4.84
CA ILE A 155 15.37 -3.93 -4.72
C ILE A 155 15.37 -5.46 -4.76
N ILE A 156 16.17 -6.08 -5.62
CA ILE A 156 16.34 -7.54 -5.65
C ILE A 156 16.92 -8.02 -4.33
N GLU A 157 17.91 -7.33 -3.78
CA GLU A 157 18.49 -7.63 -2.47
C GLU A 157 17.47 -7.45 -1.34
N ARG A 158 16.59 -6.44 -1.43
CA ARG A 158 15.50 -6.26 -0.46
C ARG A 158 14.46 -7.37 -0.55
N LEU A 159 14.05 -7.78 -1.76
CA LEU A 159 13.13 -8.89 -1.95
C LEU A 159 13.72 -10.20 -1.44
N LYS A 160 14.99 -10.49 -1.76
CA LYS A 160 15.71 -11.65 -1.20
C LYS A 160 15.78 -11.63 0.33
N LYS A 161 15.98 -10.44 0.93
CA LYS A 161 15.95 -10.29 2.39
C LYS A 161 14.55 -10.54 2.97
N ILE A 162 13.49 -10.16 2.26
CA ILE A 162 12.12 -10.42 2.68
C ILE A 162 11.83 -11.93 2.60
N GLU A 163 12.19 -12.59 1.51
CA GLU A 163 12.06 -14.04 1.35
C GLU A 163 12.83 -14.80 2.46
N GLU A 164 14.07 -14.37 2.75
CA GLU A 164 14.87 -14.94 3.83
C GLU A 164 14.24 -14.72 5.22
N LEU A 165 13.59 -13.57 5.43
CA LEU A 165 12.86 -13.29 6.68
C LEU A 165 11.60 -14.14 6.80
N GLU A 166 10.87 -14.34 5.71
CA GLU A 166 9.69 -15.22 5.68
C GLU A 166 10.07 -16.66 6.01
N GLU A 167 11.11 -17.22 5.39
CA GLU A 167 11.61 -18.56 5.72
C GLU A 167 11.97 -18.68 7.21
N ARG A 168 12.74 -17.71 7.74
CA ARG A 168 13.13 -17.70 9.15
C ARG A 168 11.92 -17.63 10.08
N LEU A 169 10.91 -16.84 9.73
CA LEU A 169 9.71 -16.69 10.53
C LEU A 169 8.86 -17.96 10.52
N THR A 170 8.77 -18.64 9.38
CA THR A 170 8.13 -19.97 9.28
C THR A 170 8.85 -20.98 10.16
N THR A 171 10.19 -21.03 10.11
CA THR A 171 10.98 -21.93 10.97
C THR A 171 10.76 -21.64 12.46
N LEU A 172 10.76 -20.37 12.88
CA LEU A 172 10.49 -19.99 14.27
C LEU A 172 9.06 -20.34 14.70
N THR A 173 8.08 -20.14 13.82
CA THR A 173 6.69 -20.51 14.08
C THR A 173 6.56 -22.02 14.31
N ASN A 174 7.23 -22.83 13.49
CA ASN A 174 7.25 -24.27 13.65
C ASN A 174 7.94 -24.70 14.96
N LEU A 175 9.05 -24.06 15.34
CA LEU A 175 9.69 -24.32 16.63
C LEU A 175 8.75 -24.01 17.80
N VAL A 176 8.09 -22.84 17.77
CA VAL A 176 7.12 -22.45 18.79
C VAL A 176 5.99 -23.47 18.87
N PHE A 177 5.46 -23.91 17.73
CA PHE A 177 4.46 -24.98 17.69
C PHE A 177 4.95 -26.25 18.38
N HIS A 178 6.18 -26.72 18.10
CA HIS A 178 6.74 -27.89 18.76
C HIS A 178 6.98 -27.69 20.26
N LEU A 179 7.42 -26.50 20.69
CA LEU A 179 7.59 -26.17 22.11
C LEU A 179 6.25 -26.24 22.88
N TYR A 180 5.14 -25.86 22.25
CA TYR A 180 3.82 -25.92 22.88
C TYR A 180 3.17 -27.29 22.78
N SER A 181 3.17 -27.91 21.60
CA SER A 181 2.43 -29.15 21.34
C SER A 181 3.23 -30.41 21.70
N HIS A 182 4.56 -30.38 21.57
CA HIS A 182 5.45 -31.53 21.78
C HIS A 182 6.74 -31.14 22.53
N PRO A 183 6.68 -30.51 23.72
CA PRO A 183 7.87 -30.00 24.41
C PRO A 183 8.91 -31.09 24.70
N SER A 184 8.47 -32.33 24.93
CA SER A 184 9.35 -33.47 25.16
C SER A 184 10.22 -33.82 23.95
N TRP A 185 9.80 -33.47 22.73
CA TRP A 185 10.58 -33.70 21.52
C TRP A 185 11.78 -32.77 21.44
N VAL A 186 11.55 -31.48 21.72
CA VAL A 186 12.63 -30.48 21.74
C VAL A 186 13.68 -30.85 22.78
N TYR A 187 13.25 -31.23 23.98
CA TYR A 187 14.14 -31.71 25.05
C TYR A 187 14.94 -32.95 24.63
N LYS A 188 14.29 -33.97 24.06
CA LYS A 188 14.96 -35.20 23.59
C LYS A 188 15.99 -34.92 22.50
N ILE A 189 15.71 -33.98 21.60
CA ILE A 189 16.62 -33.59 20.52
C ILE A 189 17.87 -32.92 21.08
N GLU A 190 17.73 -32.00 22.04
CA GLU A 190 18.88 -31.38 22.72
C GLU A 190 19.72 -32.39 23.49
N GLU A 191 19.07 -33.28 24.25
CA GLU A 191 19.77 -34.34 24.99
C GLU A 191 20.50 -35.32 24.06
N SER A 192 19.89 -35.66 22.91
CA SER A 192 20.55 -36.50 21.91
C SER A 192 21.81 -35.83 21.34
N LEU A 193 21.79 -34.52 21.09
CA LEU A 193 23.00 -33.80 20.70
C LEU A 193 24.08 -33.89 21.78
N LYS A 194 23.74 -33.68 23.06
CA LYS A 194 24.69 -33.84 24.18
C LYS A 194 25.29 -35.24 24.24
N GLU A 195 24.47 -36.26 24.01
CA GLU A 195 24.90 -37.66 24.01
C GLU A 195 25.87 -37.97 22.85
N TRP A 196 25.61 -37.48 21.65
CA TRP A 196 26.52 -37.66 20.52
C TRP A 196 27.83 -36.90 20.71
N HIS A 197 27.74 -35.70 21.26
CA HIS A 197 28.88 -34.88 21.62
C HIS A 197 29.76 -35.56 22.70
N SER A 198 29.16 -36.18 23.73
CA SER A 198 29.91 -36.91 24.75
C SER A 198 30.60 -38.18 24.21
N LYS A 199 30.05 -38.76 23.12
CA LYS A 199 30.68 -39.84 22.34
C LYS A 199 31.78 -39.35 21.38
N GLY A 200 32.11 -38.05 21.39
CA GLY A 200 33.18 -37.45 20.61
C GLY A 200 32.79 -37.00 19.20
N LEU A 201 31.50 -37.08 18.83
CA LEU A 201 31.04 -36.60 17.54
C LEU A 201 30.73 -35.10 17.63
N LEU A 202 31.55 -34.24 17.02
CA LEU A 202 31.39 -32.78 17.14
C LEU A 202 30.22 -32.20 16.31
N TRP A 203 29.88 -32.83 15.18
CA TRP A 203 28.84 -32.37 14.26
C TRP A 203 27.92 -33.54 13.95
N VAL A 204 26.65 -33.39 14.28
CA VAL A 204 25.65 -34.48 14.30
C VAL A 204 24.63 -34.25 13.19
N GLU A 205 24.34 -35.26 12.38
CA GLU A 205 23.30 -35.17 11.33
C GLU A 205 21.92 -35.47 11.93
N SER A 206 20.85 -34.94 11.32
CA SER A 206 19.47 -35.18 11.79
C SER A 206 19.13 -36.67 11.89
N ARG A 207 19.71 -37.53 11.03
CA ARG A 207 19.50 -38.98 11.08
C ARG A 207 20.02 -39.62 12.37
N ASN A 208 21.11 -39.10 12.94
CA ASN A 208 21.67 -39.61 14.19
C ASN A 208 20.77 -39.24 15.39
N VAL A 209 20.15 -38.06 15.32
CA VAL A 209 19.21 -37.61 16.35
C VAL A 209 17.89 -38.36 16.24
N GLU A 210 17.37 -38.59 15.04
CA GLU A 210 16.21 -39.47 14.78
C GLU A 210 16.43 -40.86 15.40
N GLN A 211 17.59 -41.49 15.15
CA GLN A 211 17.92 -42.81 15.69
C GLN A 211 17.91 -42.86 17.23
N ASN A 212 18.37 -41.81 17.91
CA ASN A 212 18.37 -41.76 19.38
C ASN A 212 17.00 -41.40 19.97
N THR A 213 16.20 -40.61 19.26
CA THR A 213 14.97 -40.01 19.81
C THR A 213 13.68 -40.71 19.38
N GLY A 214 13.71 -41.43 18.25
CA GLY A 214 12.56 -42.03 17.60
C GLY A 214 11.60 -41.02 16.96
N ILE A 215 12.01 -39.76 16.83
CA ILE A 215 11.23 -38.69 16.20
C ILE A 215 11.56 -38.67 14.71
N ASP A 216 10.53 -38.50 13.87
CA ASP A 216 10.70 -38.43 12.42
C ASP A 216 11.76 -37.38 12.01
N ARG A 217 12.59 -37.76 11.03
CA ARG A 217 13.71 -36.94 10.53
C ARG A 217 13.28 -35.53 10.14
N GLU A 218 12.11 -35.35 9.56
CA GLU A 218 11.60 -34.05 9.13
C GLU A 218 11.38 -33.13 10.33
N HIS A 219 10.71 -33.63 11.37
CA HIS A 219 10.48 -32.88 12.60
C HIS A 219 11.77 -32.61 13.37
N VAL A 220 12.71 -33.56 13.38
CA VAL A 220 14.04 -33.36 13.96
C VAL A 220 14.76 -32.21 13.25
N ALA A 221 14.77 -32.19 11.92
CA ALA A 221 15.40 -31.14 11.13
C ALA A 221 14.73 -29.77 11.37
N GLN A 222 13.40 -29.73 11.40
CA GLN A 222 12.63 -28.51 11.68
C GLN A 222 12.96 -27.92 13.06
N ILE A 223 13.00 -28.77 14.10
CA ILE A 223 13.33 -28.34 15.46
C ILE A 223 14.79 -27.87 15.56
N LEU A 224 15.74 -28.62 15.00
CA LEU A 224 17.16 -28.24 14.99
C LEU A 224 17.43 -26.94 14.22
N ASP A 225 16.71 -26.71 13.12
CA ASP A 225 16.77 -25.45 12.38
C ASP A 225 16.20 -24.28 13.18
N GLY A 226 15.10 -24.49 13.90
CA GLY A 226 14.58 -23.51 14.85
C GLY A 226 15.55 -23.19 15.97
N LEU A 227 16.12 -24.22 16.62
CA LEU A 227 17.11 -24.07 17.68
C LEU A 227 18.37 -23.34 17.19
N THR A 228 18.69 -23.47 15.91
CA THR A 228 19.76 -22.72 15.27
C THR A 228 19.45 -21.23 15.18
N LEU A 229 18.22 -20.85 14.80
CA LEU A 229 17.82 -19.44 14.69
C LEU A 229 17.82 -18.70 16.03
N ILE A 230 17.50 -19.39 17.13
CA ILE A 230 17.56 -18.81 18.49
C ILE A 230 18.94 -18.95 19.14
N GLY A 231 19.92 -19.54 18.44
CA GLY A 231 21.31 -19.59 18.87
C GLY A 231 21.64 -20.63 19.95
N VAL A 232 20.81 -21.66 20.11
CA VAL A 232 21.06 -22.82 20.99
C VAL A 232 21.98 -23.84 20.30
N VAL A 233 21.79 -24.00 18.99
CA VAL A 233 22.51 -24.94 18.13
C VAL A 233 23.22 -24.17 17.01
N GLU A 234 24.34 -24.68 16.54
CA GLU A 234 25.03 -24.24 15.33
C GLU A 234 24.73 -25.22 14.18
N LYS A 235 24.54 -24.69 12.97
CA LYS A 235 24.30 -25.47 11.76
C LYS A 235 25.43 -25.27 10.75
N ARG A 236 25.88 -26.36 10.12
CA ARG A 236 26.78 -26.34 8.95
C ARG A 236 26.29 -27.29 7.87
N LYS A 237 26.67 -27.05 6.62
CA LYS A 237 26.47 -28.02 5.53
C LYS A 237 27.71 -28.91 5.38
N ARG A 238 27.54 -30.23 5.36
CA ARG A 238 28.59 -31.22 5.07
C ARG A 238 28.03 -32.30 4.14
N GLY A 239 28.69 -32.53 3.00
CA GLY A 239 28.31 -33.61 2.08
C GLY A 239 26.90 -33.50 1.49
N GLY A 240 26.30 -32.30 1.44
CA GLY A 240 24.93 -32.08 1.00
C GLY A 240 23.87 -32.18 2.11
N GLU A 241 24.25 -32.64 3.31
CA GLU A 241 23.38 -32.68 4.48
C GLU A 241 23.67 -31.55 5.47
N SER A 242 22.69 -31.23 6.32
CA SER A 242 22.87 -30.30 7.44
C SER A 242 23.34 -31.05 8.67
N VAL A 243 24.40 -30.55 9.29
CA VAL A 243 24.94 -31.02 10.56
C VAL A 243 24.81 -29.97 11.63
N TYR A 244 24.62 -30.43 12.86
CA TYR A 244 24.24 -29.62 14.01
C TYR A 244 25.20 -29.85 15.17
N LYS A 245 25.44 -28.81 15.96
CA LYS A 245 26.31 -28.83 17.13
C LYS A 245 25.72 -27.93 18.21
N LEU A 246 25.82 -28.29 19.48
CA LEU A 246 25.41 -27.41 20.59
C LEU A 246 26.40 -26.27 20.68
N ARG A 247 25.87 -25.04 20.77
CA ARG A 247 26.71 -23.86 20.87
C ARG A 247 27.57 -23.92 22.14
N GLY A 248 28.86 -23.63 22.01
CA GLY A 248 29.83 -23.71 23.11
C GLY A 248 30.36 -25.11 23.45
N PHE A 249 29.92 -26.18 22.75
CA PHE A 249 30.52 -27.50 22.95
C PHE A 249 31.90 -27.58 22.27
N GLY A 250 32.97 -27.97 22.99
CA GLY A 250 34.31 -28.08 22.42
C GLY A 250 34.98 -26.74 22.07
N GLU A 251 34.51 -25.65 22.66
CA GLU A 251 35.24 -24.37 22.76
C GLU A 251 35.78 -24.30 24.19
N ASP A 252 37.03 -24.76 24.37
CA ASP A 252 37.87 -24.40 25.52
C ASP A 252 38.65 -23.11 25.19
#